data_AF-A0A2D9QDG5-F1
#
_entry.id   AF-A0A2D9QDG5-F1
#
_cell.length_a   1.000
_cell.length_b   1.000
_cell.length_c   1.000
_cell.angle_alpha   90.00
_cell.angle_beta   90.00
_cell.angle_gamma   90.00
#
_symmetry.space_group_name_H-M   'P 1'
#
loop_
_entity.id
_entity.type
_entity.pdbx_description
1 polymer ?
#
loop_
_entity_poly.entity_id
_entity_poly.type
_entity_poly.pdbx_seq_one_letter_code
_entity_poly.pdbx_strand_id
1 'polypeptide(L)'
;MKIFKFMKNLILTLLFILSASLTFGQKLVTNEVDEFTGNTIMETSWEVLNRKSKLSSYVRFRKIDNRIYLNFRMTSGYGSRTFSVDEGEVLYFKFSDDEILKLSNTDYQLTTIGGGTIGLLGSHGVGLELTCRISQEILAKLSQKTLDKVRVYTSIGYVEAEVKRKRAETFKELARLIN
;
A
#
# COMPACT_ATOMS: atom_id res chain seq x y z
N MET A 1 15.90 -50.00 -13.37
CA MET A 1 16.49 -48.69 -13.72
C MET A 1 15.51 -47.72 -14.42
N LYS A 2 14.62 -48.16 -15.32
CA LYS A 2 13.63 -47.26 -16.00
C LYS A 2 12.55 -46.67 -15.08
N ILE A 3 12.04 -47.45 -14.11
CA ILE A 3 10.98 -47.01 -13.17
C ILE A 3 11.47 -45.86 -12.27
N PHE A 4 12.71 -45.93 -11.78
CA PHE A 4 13.29 -44.88 -10.94
C PHE A 4 13.45 -43.55 -11.71
N LYS A 5 13.80 -43.63 -13.01
CA LYS A 5 13.89 -42.47 -13.90
C LYS A 5 12.50 -41.87 -14.20
N PHE A 6 11.48 -42.71 -14.35
CA PHE A 6 10.09 -42.29 -14.53
C PHE A 6 9.52 -41.60 -13.27
N MET A 7 9.73 -42.18 -12.09
CA MET A 7 9.31 -41.58 -10.81
C MET A 7 10.04 -40.26 -10.51
N LYS A 8 11.34 -40.17 -10.82
CA LYS A 8 12.11 -38.92 -10.71
C LYS A 8 11.54 -37.82 -11.62
N ASN A 9 11.20 -38.16 -12.85
CA ASN A 9 10.61 -37.21 -13.79
C ASN A 9 9.20 -36.78 -13.34
N LEU A 10 8.40 -37.70 -12.80
CA LEU A 10 7.07 -37.38 -12.26
C LEU A 10 7.15 -36.43 -11.05
N ILE A 11 8.08 -36.65 -10.13
CA ILE A 11 8.32 -35.78 -8.97
C ILE A 11 8.77 -34.38 -9.41
N LEU A 12 9.66 -34.28 -10.41
CA LEU A 12 10.11 -33.00 -10.95
C LEU A 12 8.97 -32.21 -11.60
N THR A 13 8.09 -32.88 -12.35
CA THR A 13 6.90 -32.24 -12.95
C THR A 13 5.94 -31.75 -11.88
N LEU A 14 5.73 -32.53 -10.80
CA LEU A 14 4.85 -32.14 -9.70
C LEU A 14 5.39 -30.91 -8.95
N LEU A 15 6.69 -30.87 -8.67
CA LEU A 15 7.38 -29.71 -8.05
C LEU A 15 7.26 -28.45 -8.92
N PHE A 16 7.31 -28.59 -10.24
CA PHE A 16 7.14 -27.47 -11.17
C PHE A 16 5.71 -26.90 -11.12
N ILE A 17 4.69 -27.76 -11.07
CA ILE A 17 3.28 -27.35 -10.97
C ILE A 17 2.98 -26.70 -9.61
N LEU A 18 3.56 -27.20 -8.53
CA LEU A 18 3.43 -26.61 -7.18
C LEU A 18 4.17 -25.26 -7.05
N SER A 19 5.21 -25.01 -7.83
CA SER A 19 5.91 -23.72 -7.82
C SER A 19 5.12 -22.60 -8.52
N ALA A 20 4.30 -22.92 -9.52
CA ALA A 20 3.52 -21.96 -10.28
C ALA A 20 2.30 -21.41 -9.50
N SER A 21 1.81 -22.13 -8.48
CA SER A 21 0.62 -21.76 -7.70
C SER A 21 0.93 -20.94 -6.43
N LEU A 22 2.22 -20.72 -6.11
CA LEU A 22 2.63 -19.93 -4.94
C LEU A 22 2.82 -18.43 -5.24
N THR A 23 2.55 -17.98 -6.46
CA THR A 23 2.59 -16.57 -6.84
C THR A 23 1.29 -15.86 -6.45
N PHE A 24 1.04 -15.72 -5.14
CA PHE A 24 0.16 -14.65 -4.65
C PHE A 24 0.88 -13.31 -4.79
N GLY A 25 1.07 -12.88 -6.03
CA GLY A 25 1.61 -11.57 -6.39
C GLY A 25 0.60 -10.48 -6.05
N GLN A 26 1.12 -9.29 -5.79
CA GLN A 26 0.33 -8.07 -5.73
C GLN A 26 -0.37 -7.87 -7.08
N LYS A 27 -1.58 -7.30 -7.07
CA LYS A 27 -2.42 -7.30 -8.27
C LYS A 27 -2.95 -5.91 -8.57
N LEU A 28 -3.14 -5.65 -9.86
CA LEU A 28 -4.13 -4.66 -10.30
C LEU A 28 -5.51 -5.26 -10.03
N VAL A 29 -6.30 -4.57 -9.21
CA VAL A 29 -7.69 -4.94 -8.91
C VAL A 29 -8.67 -4.28 -9.88
N THR A 30 -8.26 -3.16 -10.47
CA THR A 30 -8.99 -2.45 -11.51
C THR A 30 -8.02 -2.09 -12.63
N ASN A 31 -8.46 -2.30 -13.86
CA ASN A 31 -7.81 -1.84 -15.08
C ASN A 31 -8.87 -1.78 -16.18
N GLU A 32 -9.64 -0.70 -16.20
CA GLU A 32 -10.82 -0.55 -17.06
C GLU A 32 -10.98 0.88 -17.55
N VAL A 33 -11.84 1.05 -18.55
CA VAL A 33 -12.28 2.36 -19.00
C VAL A 33 -13.68 2.58 -18.42
N ASP A 34 -13.84 3.64 -17.65
CA ASP A 34 -15.13 4.03 -17.07
C ASP A 34 -16.09 4.46 -18.19
N GLU A 35 -17.23 3.79 -18.31
CA GLU A 35 -18.16 3.95 -19.44
C GLU A 35 -18.86 5.32 -19.48
N PHE A 36 -18.96 6.01 -18.34
CA PHE A 36 -19.63 7.31 -18.24
C PHE A 36 -18.69 8.48 -18.50
N THR A 37 -17.43 8.35 -18.06
CA THR A 37 -16.44 9.42 -18.11
C THR A 37 -15.40 9.23 -19.21
N GLY A 38 -15.24 7.99 -19.72
CA GLY A 38 -14.19 7.62 -20.67
C GLY A 38 -12.80 7.55 -20.04
N ASN A 39 -12.68 7.74 -18.72
CA ASN A 39 -11.38 7.74 -18.05
C ASN A 39 -10.82 6.32 -17.94
N THR A 40 -9.52 6.16 -18.11
CA THR A 40 -8.84 4.90 -17.81
C THR A 40 -8.48 4.83 -16.33
N ILE A 41 -8.98 3.83 -15.62
CA ILE A 41 -8.80 3.64 -14.18
C ILE A 41 -7.96 2.39 -13.93
N MET A 42 -6.85 2.58 -13.22
CA MET A 42 -6.02 1.49 -12.71
C MET A 42 -5.89 1.60 -11.19
N GLU A 43 -6.10 0.49 -10.47
CA GLU A 43 -5.93 0.43 -9.01
C GLU A 43 -5.15 -0.82 -8.61
N THR A 44 -4.20 -0.67 -7.69
CA THR A 44 -3.58 -1.84 -7.04
C THR A 44 -4.45 -2.35 -5.90
N SER A 45 -4.23 -3.61 -5.48
CA SER A 45 -4.74 -4.10 -4.21
C SER A 45 -4.29 -3.23 -3.05
N TRP A 46 -5.12 -3.15 -2.00
CA TRP A 46 -4.71 -2.62 -0.72
C TRP A 46 -3.75 -3.57 -0.04
N GLU A 47 -2.57 -3.09 0.33
CA GLU A 47 -1.57 -3.87 1.04
C GLU A 47 -1.24 -3.26 2.39
N VAL A 48 -0.88 -4.13 3.33
CA VAL A 48 -0.45 -3.72 4.66
C VAL A 48 0.93 -3.07 4.57
N LEU A 49 1.05 -1.82 5.01
CA LEU A 49 2.35 -1.19 5.22
C LEU A 49 2.83 -1.40 6.66
N ASN A 50 1.95 -1.20 7.64
CA ASN A 50 2.24 -1.41 9.06
C ASN A 50 1.10 -2.13 9.77
N ARG A 51 1.45 -2.99 10.74
CA ARG A 51 0.53 -3.60 11.72
C ARG A 51 1.17 -3.51 13.10
N LYS A 52 1.07 -2.33 13.71
CA LYS A 52 1.63 -2.05 15.04
C LYS A 52 0.57 -1.31 15.86
N SER A 53 0.67 -1.43 17.19
CA SER A 53 -0.24 -0.74 18.11
C SER A 53 -0.24 0.78 17.94
N LYS A 54 0.90 1.38 17.56
CA LYS A 54 1.02 2.83 17.33
C LYS A 54 0.46 3.31 16.00
N LEU A 55 0.56 2.48 14.96
CA LEU A 55 0.09 2.77 13.61
C LEU A 55 -0.14 1.46 12.87
N SER A 56 -1.40 1.20 12.52
CA SER A 56 -1.75 0.21 11.51
C SER A 56 -2.07 0.98 10.24
N SER A 57 -1.45 0.60 9.13
CA SER A 57 -1.67 1.30 7.86
C SER A 57 -1.69 0.37 6.66
N TYR A 58 -2.46 0.82 5.67
CA TYR A 58 -2.61 0.18 4.38
C TYR A 58 -2.36 1.19 3.29
N VAL A 59 -1.89 0.71 2.16
CA VAL A 59 -1.53 1.54 1.02
C VAL A 59 -1.98 0.90 -0.29
N ARG A 60 -2.37 1.73 -1.23
CA ARG A 60 -2.55 1.36 -2.63
C ARG A 60 -2.15 2.53 -3.53
N PHE A 61 -1.89 2.22 -4.79
CA PHE A 61 -1.76 3.21 -5.84
C PHE A 61 -3.00 3.17 -6.73
N ARG A 62 -3.36 4.34 -7.25
CA ARG A 62 -4.43 4.51 -8.23
C ARG A 62 -3.97 5.46 -9.32
N LYS A 63 -4.35 5.18 -10.56
CA LYS A 63 -4.13 6.05 -11.70
C LYS A 63 -5.44 6.26 -12.44
N ILE A 64 -5.78 7.53 -12.67
CA ILE A 64 -6.94 7.95 -13.46
C ILE A 64 -6.38 8.81 -14.59
N ASP A 65 -6.36 8.25 -15.80
CA ASP A 65 -5.65 8.79 -16.95
C ASP A 65 -4.17 9.03 -16.63
N ASN A 66 -3.74 10.29 -16.61
CA ASN A 66 -2.37 10.71 -16.29
C ASN A 66 -2.21 11.17 -14.84
N ARG A 67 -3.25 11.04 -14.00
CA ARG A 67 -3.23 11.46 -12.59
C ARG A 67 -2.96 10.27 -11.70
N ILE A 68 -1.89 10.33 -10.91
CA ILE A 68 -1.46 9.26 -10.03
C ILE A 68 -1.75 9.66 -8.58
N TYR A 69 -2.29 8.72 -7.82
CA TYR A 69 -2.64 8.87 -6.43
C TYR A 69 -2.03 7.74 -5.61
N LEU A 70 -1.56 8.08 -4.42
CA LEU A 70 -1.29 7.16 -3.34
C LEU A 70 -2.40 7.32 -2.31
N ASN A 71 -3.15 6.25 -2.06
CA ASN A 71 -4.10 6.23 -0.96
C ASN A 71 -3.47 5.54 0.25
N PHE A 72 -3.64 6.13 1.43
CA PHE A 72 -3.05 5.66 2.67
C PHE A 72 -4.09 5.62 3.77
N ARG A 73 -4.52 4.40 4.14
CA ARG A 73 -5.43 4.20 5.27
C ARG A 73 -4.64 4.02 6.55
N MET A 74 -5.14 4.58 7.65
CA MET A 74 -4.54 4.38 8.95
C MET A 74 -5.54 4.28 10.09
N THR A 75 -5.18 3.44 11.06
CA THR A 75 -5.65 3.56 12.45
C THR A 75 -4.45 3.87 13.34
N SER A 76 -4.65 4.75 14.31
CA SER A 76 -3.59 5.20 15.22
C SER A 76 -3.66 4.44 16.55
N GLY A 77 -2.55 4.46 17.28
CA GLY A 77 -2.48 3.97 18.65
C GLY A 77 -3.08 4.92 19.68
N TYR A 78 -3.88 5.92 19.26
CA TYR A 78 -4.51 6.86 20.18
C TYR A 78 -5.73 6.26 20.90
N GLY A 79 -6.01 4.97 20.72
CA GLY A 79 -7.18 4.29 21.26
C GLY A 79 -8.42 4.68 20.47
N SER A 80 -9.52 4.93 21.17
CA SER A 80 -10.81 5.33 20.57
C SER A 80 -10.90 6.84 20.29
N ARG A 81 -9.80 7.59 20.42
CA ARG A 81 -9.80 9.05 20.25
C ARG A 81 -9.96 9.42 18.78
N THR A 82 -10.87 10.37 18.54
CA THR A 82 -11.00 11.06 17.26
C THR A 82 -9.81 11.98 17.05
N PHE A 83 -9.27 12.00 15.84
CA PHE A 83 -8.26 12.97 15.41
C PHE A 83 -8.55 13.38 13.98
N SER A 84 -7.85 14.41 13.53
CA SER A 84 -7.91 14.87 12.15
C SER A 84 -6.53 14.96 11.54
N VAL A 85 -6.49 14.98 10.23
CA VAL A 85 -5.31 15.25 9.42
C VAL A 85 -5.66 16.35 8.44
N ASP A 86 -4.85 17.39 8.41
CA ASP A 86 -5.11 18.54 7.56
C ASP A 86 -4.88 18.23 6.07
N GLU A 87 -5.36 19.12 5.22
CA GLU A 87 -4.91 19.20 3.83
C GLU A 87 -3.44 19.68 3.81
N GLY A 88 -2.67 19.22 2.83
CA GLY A 88 -1.26 19.60 2.67
C GLY A 88 -0.27 18.55 3.19
N GLU A 89 0.98 18.95 3.41
CA GLU A 89 2.10 18.05 3.73
C GLU A 89 1.94 17.36 5.10
N VAL A 90 1.39 16.15 5.10
CA VAL A 90 1.06 15.42 6.34
C VAL A 90 1.61 14.00 6.38
N LEU A 91 1.90 13.39 5.23
CA LEU A 91 2.41 12.02 5.13
C LEU A 91 3.89 12.02 4.71
N TYR A 92 4.72 11.41 5.55
CA TYR A 92 6.18 11.45 5.41
C TYR A 92 6.71 10.02 5.29
N PHE A 93 7.50 9.80 4.25
CA PHE A 93 8.20 8.55 3.99
C PHE A 93 9.70 8.78 4.12
N LYS A 94 10.35 8.03 4.99
CA LYS A 94 11.80 8.00 5.13
C LYS A 94 12.33 6.73 4.47
N PHE A 95 13.27 6.88 3.55
CA PHE A 95 13.92 5.77 2.87
C PHE A 95 15.16 5.29 3.63
N SER A 96 15.69 4.13 3.25
CA SER A 96 16.88 3.52 3.85
C SER A 96 18.17 4.31 3.65
N ASP A 97 18.19 5.26 2.71
CA ASP A 97 19.29 6.21 2.46
C ASP A 97 19.08 7.56 3.17
N ASP A 98 18.20 7.58 4.18
CA ASP A 98 17.82 8.74 4.97
C ASP A 98 17.08 9.87 4.23
N GLU A 99 16.83 9.74 2.92
CA GLU A 99 15.99 10.70 2.21
C GLU A 99 14.56 10.68 2.76
N ILE A 100 13.97 11.89 2.89
CA ILE A 100 12.59 12.08 3.33
C ILE A 100 11.76 12.62 2.15
N LEU A 101 10.76 11.84 1.75
CA LEU A 101 9.71 12.28 0.85
C LEU A 101 8.50 12.75 1.67
N LYS A 102 8.03 13.96 1.36
CA LYS A 102 6.81 14.54 1.92
C LYS A 102 5.69 14.45 0.90
N LEU A 103 4.51 14.04 1.35
CA LEU A 103 3.33 13.86 0.52
C LEU A 103 2.19 14.69 1.09
N SER A 104 1.53 15.41 0.17
CA SER A 104 0.40 16.26 0.49
C SER A 104 -0.91 15.50 0.36
N ASN A 105 -1.69 15.51 1.43
CA ASN A 105 -3.06 15.04 1.41
C ASN A 105 -3.96 16.06 0.70
N THR A 106 -4.88 15.61 -0.13
CA THR A 106 -5.70 16.49 -1.00
C THR A 106 -6.81 17.21 -0.25
N ASP A 107 -7.28 16.67 0.88
CA ASP A 107 -8.45 17.19 1.57
C ASP A 107 -8.34 16.94 3.07
N TYR A 108 -8.81 17.86 3.91
CA TYR A 108 -8.93 17.63 5.35
C TYR A 108 -9.68 16.32 5.65
N GLN A 109 -9.15 15.51 6.56
CA GLN A 109 -9.73 14.23 6.98
C GLN A 109 -10.01 14.22 8.47
N LEU A 110 -11.25 13.85 8.82
CA LEU A 110 -11.62 13.50 10.19
C LEU A 110 -11.71 11.99 10.31
N THR A 111 -11.28 11.43 11.43
CA THR A 111 -11.45 10.00 11.66
C THR A 111 -12.92 9.58 11.67
N THR A 112 -13.19 8.43 11.06
CA THR A 112 -14.48 7.75 11.07
C THR A 112 -14.33 6.32 11.56
N ILE A 113 -15.44 5.70 11.93
CA ILE A 113 -15.47 4.26 12.23
C ILE A 113 -15.23 3.49 10.93
N GLY A 114 -14.19 2.66 10.92
CA GLY A 114 -13.81 1.83 9.77
C GLY A 114 -12.94 2.52 8.72
N GLY A 115 -12.84 3.86 8.74
CA GLY A 115 -12.15 4.65 7.71
C GLY A 115 -10.67 4.29 7.51
N GLY A 116 -10.02 3.73 8.53
CA GLY A 116 -8.61 3.35 8.50
C GLY A 116 -8.32 1.88 8.15
N THR A 117 -9.34 1.08 7.82
CA THR A 117 -9.20 -0.38 7.70
C THR A 117 -9.59 -0.90 6.32
N ILE A 118 -9.23 -2.16 6.02
CA ILE A 118 -9.64 -2.85 4.80
C ILE A 118 -10.40 -4.12 5.18
N GLY A 119 -11.57 -4.32 4.56
CA GLY A 119 -12.45 -5.46 4.86
C GLY A 119 -13.14 -5.37 6.23
N LEU A 120 -13.73 -6.49 6.65
CA LEU A 120 -14.55 -6.57 7.86
C LEU A 120 -13.72 -6.58 9.16
N LEU A 121 -12.49 -7.06 9.11
CA LEU A 121 -11.63 -7.14 10.29
C LEU A 121 -11.09 -5.75 10.66
N GLY A 122 -11.56 -5.23 11.80
CA GLY A 122 -11.18 -3.90 12.28
C GLY A 122 -12.13 -2.78 11.83
N SER A 123 -13.27 -3.10 11.23
CA SER A 123 -14.28 -2.12 10.80
C SER A 123 -14.82 -1.24 11.93
N HIS A 124 -14.71 -1.67 13.19
CA HIS A 124 -15.04 -0.87 14.37
C HIS A 124 -13.92 0.10 14.79
N GLY A 125 -12.72 0.00 14.19
CA GLY A 125 -11.58 0.84 14.52
C GLY A 125 -11.74 2.26 14.00
N VAL A 126 -11.35 3.25 14.80
CA VAL A 126 -11.35 4.67 14.42
C VAL A 126 -10.11 4.96 13.57
N GLY A 127 -10.32 5.51 12.38
CA GLY A 127 -9.23 5.80 11.45
C GLY A 127 -9.69 6.66 10.27
N LEU A 128 -8.80 6.88 9.31
CA LEU A 128 -9.06 7.71 8.14
C LEU A 128 -8.25 7.24 6.93
N GLU A 129 -8.58 7.77 5.76
CA GLU A 129 -7.86 7.58 4.51
C GLU A 129 -7.30 8.92 4.03
N LEU A 130 -6.00 8.97 3.78
CA LEU A 130 -5.36 10.09 3.08
C LEU A 130 -5.32 9.78 1.59
N THR A 131 -5.52 10.80 0.76
CA THR A 131 -5.31 10.72 -0.68
C THR A 131 -4.22 11.70 -1.06
N CYS A 132 -3.11 11.19 -1.59
CA CYS A 132 -1.96 12.00 -1.99
C CYS A 132 -1.82 11.95 -3.51
N ARG A 133 -1.95 13.09 -4.19
CA ARG A 133 -1.61 13.18 -5.61
C ARG A 133 -0.08 13.20 -5.76
N ILE A 134 0.45 12.35 -6.63
CA ILE A 134 1.89 12.22 -6.85
C ILE A 134 2.25 12.39 -8.34
N SER A 135 3.47 12.84 -8.61
CA SER A 135 4.02 12.91 -9.96
C SER A 135 4.59 11.56 -10.40
N GLN A 136 4.85 11.41 -11.71
CA GLN A 136 5.56 10.24 -12.23
C GLN A 136 6.96 10.11 -11.62
N GLU A 137 7.65 11.23 -11.35
CA GLU A 137 8.97 11.22 -10.69
C GLU A 137 8.88 10.64 -9.27
N ILE A 138 7.86 11.04 -8.51
CA ILE A 138 7.61 10.49 -7.18
C ILE A 138 7.28 9.00 -7.29
N LEU A 139 6.42 8.59 -8.22
CA LEU A 139 6.10 7.18 -8.44
C LEU A 139 7.34 6.35 -8.77
N ALA A 140 8.20 6.85 -9.66
CA ALA A 140 9.47 6.22 -10.01
C ALA A 140 10.36 6.05 -8.76
N LYS A 141 10.49 7.10 -7.94
CA LYS A 141 11.23 7.04 -6.67
C LYS A 141 10.66 5.98 -5.72
N LEU A 142 9.33 5.94 -5.56
CA LEU A 142 8.63 4.98 -4.70
C LEU A 142 8.80 3.52 -5.17
N SER A 143 8.99 3.29 -6.48
CA SER A 143 9.22 1.95 -7.05
C SER A 143 10.67 1.44 -6.94
N GLN A 144 11.61 2.34 -6.64
CA GLN A 144 13.05 2.05 -6.61
C GLN A 144 13.60 2.05 -5.18
N LYS A 145 13.25 3.06 -4.38
CA LYS A 145 13.81 3.25 -3.04
C LYS A 145 13.12 2.38 -2.00
N THR A 146 13.92 1.84 -1.08
CA THR A 146 13.41 1.01 0.01
C THR A 146 12.91 1.90 1.15
N LEU A 147 11.62 1.81 1.46
CA LEU A 147 10.99 2.52 2.55
C LEU A 147 11.40 1.93 3.91
N ASP A 148 11.80 2.79 4.84
CA ASP A 148 12.25 2.41 6.20
C ASP A 148 11.24 2.85 7.28
N LYS A 149 10.70 4.06 7.18
CA LYS A 149 9.76 4.59 8.19
C LYS A 149 8.66 5.43 7.54
N VAL A 150 7.47 5.38 8.13
CA VAL A 150 6.36 6.28 7.84
C VAL A 150 6.05 7.14 9.06
N ARG A 151 5.72 8.41 8.82
CA ARG A 151 5.15 9.33 9.82
C ARG A 151 3.93 10.04 9.24
N VAL A 152 2.94 10.28 10.10
CA VAL A 152 1.75 11.06 9.77
C VAL A 152 1.55 12.12 10.83
N TYR A 153 1.40 13.38 10.40
CA TYR A 153 1.00 14.49 11.25
C TYR A 153 -0.52 14.55 11.38
N THR A 154 -0.99 14.81 12.59
CA THR A 154 -2.40 14.83 13.00
C THR A 154 -2.64 16.05 13.90
N SER A 155 -3.90 16.39 14.16
CA SER A 155 -4.26 17.47 15.08
C SER A 155 -3.84 17.25 16.54
N ILE A 156 -3.37 16.05 16.91
CA ILE A 156 -2.89 15.71 18.26
C ILE A 156 -1.40 15.33 18.31
N GLY A 157 -0.65 15.68 17.27
CA GLY A 157 0.78 15.39 17.15
C GLY A 157 1.07 14.50 15.95
N TYR A 158 1.92 13.49 16.10
CA TYR A 158 2.23 12.57 15.01
C TYR A 158 2.23 11.11 15.46
N VAL A 159 1.98 10.22 14.49
CA VAL A 159 2.22 8.78 14.62
C VAL A 159 3.29 8.34 13.66
N GLU A 160 4.11 7.36 14.06
CA GLU A 160 5.13 6.78 13.21
C GLU A 160 5.28 5.28 13.43
N ALA A 161 5.76 4.59 12.39
CA ALA A 161 6.13 3.19 12.44
C ALA A 161 7.24 2.85 11.45
N GLU A 162 8.10 1.93 11.86
CA GLU A 162 9.08 1.29 10.98
C GLU A 162 8.40 0.31 10.03
N VAL A 163 8.80 0.37 8.76
CA VAL A 163 8.32 -0.49 7.69
C VAL A 163 9.23 -1.70 7.61
N LYS A 164 8.68 -2.89 7.89
CA LYS A 164 9.45 -4.13 7.77
C LYS A 164 9.88 -4.34 6.31
N ARG A 165 11.10 -4.84 6.10
CA ARG A 165 11.67 -5.16 4.76
C ARG A 165 10.67 -5.80 3.79
N LYS A 166 9.96 -6.86 4.22
CA LYS A 166 8.94 -7.53 3.37
C LYS A 166 7.85 -6.57 2.89
N ARG A 167 7.41 -5.64 3.75
CA ARG A 167 6.39 -4.63 3.42
C ARG A 167 6.96 -3.52 2.53
N ALA A 168 8.22 -3.14 2.72
CA ALA A 168 8.91 -2.21 1.83
C ALA A 168 9.06 -2.78 0.41
N GLU A 169 9.38 -4.07 0.27
CA GLU A 169 9.39 -4.74 -1.04
C GLU A 169 8.00 -4.79 -1.67
N THR A 170 6.96 -5.11 -0.88
CA THR A 170 5.57 -5.05 -1.34
C THR A 170 5.21 -3.64 -1.82
N PHE A 171 5.56 -2.60 -1.06
CA PHE A 171 5.29 -1.23 -1.43
C PHE A 171 5.91 -0.83 -2.78
N LYS A 172 7.19 -1.17 -2.99
CA LYS A 172 7.88 -0.89 -4.26
C LYS A 172 7.20 -1.58 -5.44
N GLU A 173 6.79 -2.82 -5.25
CA GLU A 173 6.18 -3.60 -6.31
C GLU A 173 4.78 -3.07 -6.69
N LEU A 174 3.97 -2.61 -5.72
CA LEU A 174 2.72 -1.90 -6.01
C LEU A 174 2.96 -0.65 -6.87
N ALA A 175 4.00 0.13 -6.54
CA ALA A 175 4.37 1.31 -7.31
C ALA A 175 4.78 0.95 -8.75
N ARG A 176 5.46 -0.19 -8.97
CA ARG A 176 5.82 -0.67 -10.32
C ARG A 176 4.62 -1.05 -11.16
N LEU A 177 3.56 -1.59 -10.57
CA LEU A 177 2.36 -2.03 -11.29
C LEU A 177 1.60 -0.88 -11.98
N ILE A 178 1.79 0.36 -11.51
CA ILE A 178 1.11 1.56 -12.04
C ILE A 178 2.07 2.53 -12.74
N ASN A 179 3.39 2.26 -12.69
CA ASN A 179 4.42 3.08 -13.30
C ASN A 179 4.34 3.09 -14.83
#